data_AF-A0A7K4BYX1-F1
#
_entry.id   AF-A0A7K4BYX1-F1
#
_cell.length_a   1.000
_cell.length_b   1.000
_cell.length_c   1.000
_cell.angle_alpha   90.00
_cell.angle_beta   90.00
_cell.angle_gamma   90.00
#
_symmetry.space_group_name_H-M   'P 1'
#
loop_
_entity.id
_entity.type
_entity.pdbx_description
1 polymer ?
#
loop_
_entity_poly.entity_id
_entity_poly.type
_entity_poly.pdbx_seq_one_letter_code
_entity_poly.pdbx_strand_id
1 'polypeptide(L)'
;MKNESIIQVIQKMVQEGQSREKIVSTLKDLGVNDEQAKKLLLIAEADTFTLLKKEINSMVREEFSNNKKDFDNLIRSELKKIEDNEKERVEQVALAQLGQVEKDVLDKTKAFETRVNEVVGSSQKTVGMVKIALDSVHEKLSQVELDIEQIKVHKYRKKTMLFSYGFLVLGLLILLFSFGLFVVKLNELDLQQMLIIGLAMLTSIVFMFASIVS
;
A
#
# COMPACT_ATOMS: atom_id res chain seq x y z
N MET A 1 -98.45 -43.07 -21.63
CA MET A 1 -97.58 -41.88 -21.54
C MET A 1 -97.83 -41.24 -20.18
N LYS A 2 -97.01 -41.51 -19.17
CA LYS A 2 -97.13 -40.82 -17.87
C LYS A 2 -95.80 -40.89 -17.12
N ASN A 3 -95.40 -39.72 -16.64
CA ASN A 3 -94.36 -39.42 -15.65
C ASN A 3 -92.93 -39.18 -16.16
N GLU A 4 -92.75 -38.37 -17.21
CA GLU A 4 -91.62 -37.43 -17.15
C GLU A 4 -91.98 -36.35 -16.13
N SER A 5 -91.11 -36.10 -15.15
CA SER A 5 -91.34 -35.04 -14.16
C SER A 5 -91.43 -33.70 -14.89
N ILE A 6 -92.38 -32.84 -14.52
CA ILE A 6 -92.55 -31.49 -15.11
C ILE A 6 -91.20 -30.75 -15.15
N ILE A 7 -90.35 -30.97 -14.15
CA ILE A 7 -88.99 -30.40 -14.07
C ILE A 7 -88.07 -30.91 -15.19
N GLN A 8 -88.13 -32.20 -15.55
CA GLN A 8 -87.31 -32.78 -16.64
C GLN A 8 -87.72 -32.23 -18.00
N VAL A 9 -89.02 -32.00 -18.21
CA VAL A 9 -89.54 -31.37 -19.43
C VAL A 9 -89.03 -29.94 -19.56
N ILE A 10 -89.04 -29.16 -18.47
CA ILE A 10 -88.48 -27.79 -18.46
C ILE A 10 -86.97 -27.81 -18.73
N GLN A 11 -86.23 -28.66 -18.01
CA GLN A 11 -84.77 -28.75 -18.17
C GLN A 11 -84.39 -29.10 -19.62
N LYS A 12 -85.10 -30.02 -20.25
CA LYS A 12 -84.89 -30.38 -21.67
C LYS A 12 -85.20 -29.21 -22.60
N MET A 13 -86.31 -28.52 -22.42
CA MET A 13 -86.67 -27.37 -23.26
C MET A 13 -85.72 -26.17 -23.09
N VAL A 14 -85.17 -25.96 -21.88
CA VAL A 14 -84.15 -24.94 -21.60
C VAL A 14 -82.81 -25.32 -22.26
N GLN A 15 -82.41 -26.59 -22.19
CA GLN A 15 -81.20 -27.10 -22.87
C GLN A 15 -81.29 -27.04 -24.40
N GLU A 16 -82.49 -27.25 -24.95
CA GLU A 16 -82.77 -27.13 -26.39
C GLU A 16 -82.91 -25.67 -26.87
N GLY A 17 -82.83 -24.68 -25.97
CA GLY A 17 -82.88 -23.26 -26.33
C GLY A 17 -84.26 -22.72 -26.72
N GLN A 18 -85.34 -23.34 -26.23
CA GLN A 18 -86.70 -22.87 -26.53
C GLN A 18 -87.01 -21.53 -25.85
N SER A 19 -87.86 -20.70 -26.47
CA SER A 19 -88.23 -19.40 -25.92
C SER A 19 -89.02 -19.53 -24.61
N ARG A 20 -88.79 -18.59 -23.67
CA ARG A 20 -89.45 -18.57 -22.35
C ARG A 20 -90.98 -18.62 -22.46
N GLU A 21 -91.54 -17.92 -23.43
CA GLU A 21 -92.99 -17.90 -23.71
C GLU A 21 -93.52 -19.29 -24.08
N LYS A 22 -92.76 -20.03 -24.90
CA LYS A 22 -93.12 -21.39 -25.31
C LYS A 22 -93.04 -22.36 -24.14
N ILE A 23 -92.01 -22.26 -23.30
CA ILE A 23 -91.86 -23.09 -22.10
C ILE A 23 -92.99 -22.82 -21.09
N VAL A 24 -93.32 -21.55 -20.86
CA VAL A 24 -94.44 -21.17 -19.98
C VAL A 24 -95.78 -21.64 -20.55
N SER A 25 -95.98 -21.61 -21.87
CA SER A 25 -97.19 -22.14 -22.51
C SER A 25 -97.33 -23.65 -22.31
N THR A 26 -96.26 -24.41 -22.54
CA THR A 26 -96.24 -25.86 -22.32
C THR A 26 -96.47 -26.23 -20.86
N LEU A 27 -95.99 -25.40 -19.92
CA LEU A 27 -96.24 -25.60 -18.48
C LEU A 27 -97.69 -25.33 -18.08
N LYS A 28 -98.35 -24.36 -18.73
CA LYS A 28 -99.78 -24.12 -18.55
C LYS A 28 -100.61 -25.27 -19.09
N ASP A 29 -100.23 -25.82 -20.24
CA ASP A 29 -100.90 -26.98 -20.85
C ASP A 29 -100.80 -28.24 -19.97
N LEU A 30 -99.76 -28.31 -19.13
CA LEU A 30 -99.56 -29.35 -18.12
C LEU A 30 -100.25 -29.07 -16.78
N GLY A 31 -101.03 -27.98 -16.68
CA GLY A 31 -101.87 -27.65 -15.52
C GLY A 31 -101.18 -26.80 -14.44
N VAL A 32 -100.02 -26.20 -14.73
CA VAL A 32 -99.30 -25.33 -13.79
C VAL A 32 -99.76 -23.87 -13.96
N ASN A 33 -99.94 -23.15 -12.85
CA ASN A 33 -100.33 -21.73 -12.92
C ASN A 33 -99.18 -20.84 -13.48
N ASP A 34 -99.49 -19.66 -14.00
CA ASP A 34 -98.50 -18.78 -14.66
C ASP A 34 -97.34 -18.36 -13.74
N GLU A 35 -97.62 -18.08 -12.46
CA GLU A 35 -96.58 -17.73 -11.49
C GLU A 35 -95.67 -18.91 -11.13
N GLN A 36 -96.24 -20.10 -11.00
CA GLN A 36 -95.53 -21.34 -10.70
C GLN A 36 -94.69 -21.76 -11.91
N ALA A 37 -95.20 -21.60 -13.13
CA ALA A 37 -94.45 -21.86 -14.36
C ALA A 37 -93.22 -20.95 -14.48
N LYS A 38 -93.36 -19.65 -14.17
CA LYS A 38 -92.24 -18.69 -14.14
C LYS A 38 -91.20 -19.03 -13.06
N LYS A 39 -91.65 -19.42 -11.86
CA LYS A 39 -90.74 -19.84 -10.77
C LYS A 39 -90.00 -21.13 -11.11
N LEU A 40 -90.67 -22.13 -11.68
CA LEU A 40 -90.07 -23.39 -12.09
C LEU A 40 -89.05 -23.20 -13.22
N LEU A 41 -89.33 -22.31 -14.18
CA LEU A 41 -88.40 -21.94 -15.23
C LEU A 41 -87.12 -21.31 -14.66
N LEU A 42 -87.24 -20.37 -13.71
CA LEU A 42 -86.08 -19.73 -13.06
C LEU A 42 -85.21 -20.75 -12.31
N ILE A 43 -85.82 -21.72 -11.63
CA ILE A 43 -85.10 -22.79 -10.94
C ILE A 43 -84.34 -23.67 -11.94
N ALA A 44 -84.98 -24.05 -13.05
CA ALA A 44 -84.36 -24.87 -14.08
C ALA A 44 -83.23 -24.14 -14.84
N GLU A 45 -83.38 -22.84 -15.10
CA GLU A 45 -82.31 -21.99 -15.67
C GLU A 45 -81.12 -21.90 -14.71
N ALA A 46 -81.36 -21.72 -13.41
CA ALA A 46 -80.31 -21.66 -12.39
C ALA A 46 -79.54 -22.98 -12.22
N ASP A 47 -80.23 -24.13 -12.24
CA ASP A 47 -79.62 -25.46 -12.21
C ASP A 47 -78.77 -25.70 -13.47
N THR A 48 -79.30 -25.33 -14.65
CA THR A 48 -78.59 -25.48 -15.92
C THR A 48 -77.32 -24.61 -15.94
N PHE A 49 -77.39 -23.38 -15.42
CA PHE A 49 -76.23 -22.51 -15.28
C PHE A 49 -75.17 -23.11 -14.33
N THR A 50 -75.62 -23.73 -13.23
CA THR A 50 -74.73 -24.39 -12.27
C THR A 50 -74.00 -25.58 -12.91
N LEU A 51 -74.70 -26.38 -13.72
CA LEU A 51 -74.13 -27.50 -14.47
C LEU A 51 -73.11 -27.01 -15.52
N LEU A 52 -73.46 -26.00 -16.32
CA LEU A 52 -72.54 -25.40 -17.29
C LEU A 52 -71.29 -24.83 -16.63
N LYS A 53 -71.45 -24.12 -15.50
CA LYS A 53 -70.32 -23.59 -14.73
C LYS A 53 -69.40 -24.72 -14.24
N LYS A 54 -69.97 -25.84 -13.79
CA LYS A 54 -69.20 -27.01 -13.34
C LYS A 54 -68.42 -27.65 -14.50
N GLU A 55 -69.06 -27.81 -15.66
CA GLU A 55 -68.46 -28.40 -16.86
C GLU A 55 -67.34 -27.52 -17.41
N ILE A 56 -67.57 -26.20 -17.50
CA ILE A 56 -66.56 -25.22 -17.91
C ILE A 56 -65.37 -25.25 -16.96
N ASN A 57 -65.61 -25.25 -15.64
CA ASN A 57 -64.52 -25.35 -14.66
C ASN A 57 -63.75 -26.67 -14.79
N SER A 58 -64.42 -27.77 -15.14
CA SER A 58 -63.77 -29.06 -15.39
C SER A 58 -62.88 -29.01 -16.64
N MET A 59 -63.41 -28.53 -17.77
CA MET A 59 -62.65 -28.35 -19.02
C MET A 59 -61.44 -27.43 -18.82
N VAL A 60 -61.64 -26.28 -18.18
CA VAL A 60 -60.54 -25.33 -17.90
C VAL A 60 -59.47 -25.99 -17.02
N ARG A 61 -59.86 -26.76 -16.00
CA ARG A 61 -58.92 -27.43 -15.11
C ARG A 61 -58.15 -28.55 -15.82
N GLU A 62 -58.82 -29.28 -16.70
CA GLU A 62 -58.22 -30.34 -17.50
C GLU A 62 -57.23 -29.77 -18.53
N GLU A 63 -57.61 -28.72 -19.27
CA GLU A 63 -56.70 -28.01 -20.18
C GLU A 63 -55.50 -27.43 -19.43
N PHE A 64 -55.71 -26.80 -18.27
CA PHE A 64 -54.60 -26.30 -17.47
C PHE A 64 -53.68 -27.42 -17.00
N SER A 65 -54.23 -28.56 -16.58
CA SER A 65 -53.45 -29.70 -16.13
C SER A 65 -52.63 -30.30 -17.26
N ASN A 66 -53.20 -30.37 -18.47
CA ASN A 66 -52.52 -30.88 -19.66
C ASN A 66 -51.41 -29.92 -20.12
N ASN A 67 -51.69 -28.62 -20.15
CA ASN A 67 -50.73 -27.59 -20.58
C ASN A 67 -49.68 -27.26 -19.52
N LYS A 68 -49.88 -27.63 -18.25
CA LYS A 68 -48.94 -27.36 -17.15
C LYS A 68 -47.53 -27.88 -17.46
N LYS A 69 -47.44 -29.08 -18.04
CA LYS A 69 -46.15 -29.68 -18.37
C LYS A 69 -45.43 -28.93 -19.49
N ASP A 70 -46.18 -28.43 -20.47
CA ASP A 70 -45.62 -27.65 -21.58
C ASP A 70 -45.17 -26.27 -21.11
N PHE A 71 -45.92 -25.63 -20.21
CA PHE A 71 -45.49 -24.40 -19.54
C PHE A 71 -44.23 -24.61 -18.70
N ASP A 72 -44.14 -25.69 -17.93
CA ASP A 72 -42.93 -26.02 -17.14
C ASP A 72 -41.71 -26.23 -18.05
N ASN A 73 -41.89 -26.90 -19.19
CA ASN A 73 -40.83 -27.10 -20.17
C ASN A 73 -40.39 -25.78 -20.82
N LEU A 74 -41.34 -24.92 -21.17
CA LEU A 74 -41.07 -23.59 -21.73
C LEU A 74 -40.27 -22.74 -20.73
N ILE A 75 -40.72 -22.70 -19.46
CA ILE A 75 -40.05 -21.96 -18.39
C ILE A 75 -38.64 -22.49 -18.18
N ARG A 76 -38.44 -23.81 -18.11
CA ARG A 76 -37.11 -24.43 -17.98
C ARG A 76 -36.19 -24.10 -19.16
N SER A 77 -36.73 -24.12 -20.37
CA SER A 77 -36.00 -23.75 -21.59
C SER A 77 -35.52 -22.30 -21.54
N GLU A 78 -36.41 -21.36 -21.22
CA GLU A 78 -36.08 -19.94 -21.12
C GLU A 78 -35.11 -19.65 -19.97
N LEU A 79 -35.31 -20.28 -18.80
CA LEU A 79 -34.36 -20.17 -17.69
C LEU A 79 -32.97 -20.67 -18.07
N LYS A 80 -32.88 -21.78 -18.81
CA LYS A 80 -31.59 -22.32 -19.25
C LYS A 80 -30.89 -21.38 -20.24
N LYS A 81 -31.62 -20.79 -21.19
CA LYS A 81 -31.07 -19.77 -22.10
C LYS A 81 -30.56 -18.54 -21.35
N ILE A 82 -31.31 -18.08 -20.34
CA ILE A 82 -30.90 -16.95 -19.51
C ILE A 82 -29.64 -17.31 -18.72
N GLU A 83 -29.58 -18.50 -18.12
CA GLU A 83 -28.42 -19.00 -17.38
C GLU A 83 -27.17 -19.08 -18.27
N ASP A 84 -27.30 -19.65 -19.48
CA ASP A 84 -26.18 -19.78 -20.42
C ASP A 84 -25.68 -18.40 -20.89
N ASN A 85 -26.59 -17.48 -21.24
CA ASN A 85 -26.24 -16.10 -21.61
C ASN A 85 -25.55 -15.34 -20.47
N GLU A 86 -26.01 -15.49 -19.23
CA GLU A 86 -25.36 -14.82 -18.10
C GLU A 86 -24.01 -15.45 -17.76
N LYS A 87 -23.84 -16.77 -17.93
CA LYS A 87 -22.52 -17.40 -17.78
C LYS A 87 -21.52 -16.82 -18.77
N GLU A 88 -21.89 -16.73 -20.05
CA GLU A 88 -21.02 -16.12 -21.07
C GLU A 88 -20.71 -14.65 -20.75
N ARG A 89 -21.71 -13.88 -20.30
CA ARG A 89 -21.52 -12.47 -19.94
C ARG A 89 -20.59 -12.31 -18.74
N VAL A 90 -20.80 -13.12 -17.70
CA VAL A 90 -19.95 -13.13 -16.50
C VAL A 90 -18.52 -13.52 -16.85
N GLU A 91 -18.32 -14.53 -17.70
CA GLU A 91 -17.00 -14.95 -18.16
C GLU A 91 -16.28 -13.83 -18.94
N GLN A 92 -16.98 -13.16 -19.87
CA GLN A 92 -16.41 -12.03 -20.62
C GLN A 92 -16.04 -10.86 -19.69
N VAL A 93 -16.91 -10.51 -18.74
CA VAL A 93 -16.64 -9.44 -17.77
C VAL A 93 -15.47 -9.83 -16.86
N ALA A 94 -15.41 -11.08 -16.40
CA ALA A 94 -14.32 -11.58 -15.58
C ALA A 94 -12.98 -11.53 -16.34
N LEU A 95 -12.92 -12.00 -17.58
CA LEU A 95 -11.73 -11.93 -18.42
C LEU A 95 -11.28 -10.48 -18.65
N ALA A 96 -12.22 -9.57 -18.94
CA ALA A 96 -11.90 -8.16 -19.13
C ALA A 96 -11.35 -7.52 -17.85
N GLN A 97 -11.97 -7.78 -16.69
CA GLN A 97 -11.48 -7.29 -15.40
C GLN A 97 -10.11 -7.87 -15.04
N LEU A 98 -9.90 -9.17 -15.25
CA LEU A 98 -8.61 -9.81 -15.00
C LEU A 98 -7.51 -9.21 -15.88
N GLY A 99 -7.79 -9.01 -17.18
CA GLY A 99 -6.84 -8.35 -18.08
C GLY A 99 -6.52 -6.91 -17.67
N GLN A 100 -7.50 -6.17 -17.16
CA GLN A 100 -7.27 -4.81 -16.65
C GLN A 100 -6.46 -4.82 -15.36
N VAL A 101 -6.73 -5.75 -14.43
CA VAL A 101 -5.94 -5.93 -13.22
C VAL A 101 -4.49 -6.33 -13.55
N GLU A 102 -4.29 -7.24 -14.51
CA GLU A 102 -2.95 -7.62 -14.97
C GLU A 102 -2.18 -6.41 -15.49
N LYS A 103 -2.82 -5.59 -16.33
CA LYS A 103 -2.22 -4.36 -16.87
C LYS A 103 -1.87 -3.37 -15.76
N ASP A 104 -2.78 -3.13 -14.81
CA ASP A 104 -2.54 -2.23 -13.67
C ASP A 104 -1.39 -2.72 -12.78
N VAL A 105 -1.28 -4.04 -12.57
CA VAL A 105 -0.19 -4.65 -11.80
C VAL A 105 1.14 -4.48 -12.54
N LEU A 106 1.18 -4.70 -13.86
CA LEU A 106 2.38 -4.48 -14.67
C LEU A 106 2.82 -3.01 -14.65
N ASP A 107 1.88 -2.07 -14.80
CA ASP A 107 2.19 -0.64 -14.77
C ASP A 107 2.69 -0.19 -13.39
N LYS A 108 2.06 -0.66 -12.30
CA LYS A 108 2.53 -0.41 -10.93
C LYS A 108 3.91 -1.03 -10.67
N THR A 109 4.18 -2.20 -11.22
CA THR A 109 5.48 -2.87 -11.09
C THR A 109 6.57 -2.07 -11.81
N LYS A 110 6.34 -1.62 -13.05
CA LYS A 110 7.27 -0.74 -13.77
C LYS A 110 7.52 0.58 -13.03
N ALA A 111 6.46 1.19 -12.49
CA ALA A 111 6.58 2.40 -11.68
C ALA A 111 7.37 2.15 -10.38
N PHE A 112 7.22 0.97 -9.78
CA PHE A 112 8.01 0.55 -8.63
C PHE A 112 9.49 0.36 -9.00
N GLU A 113 9.80 -0.37 -10.07
CA GLU A 113 11.18 -0.55 -10.57
C GLU A 113 11.85 0.79 -10.86
N THR A 114 11.13 1.73 -11.47
CA THR A 114 11.63 3.09 -11.73
C THR A 114 12.00 3.81 -10.44
N ARG A 115 11.14 3.76 -9.42
CA ARG A 115 11.40 4.36 -8.10
C ARG A 115 12.57 3.67 -7.39
N VAL A 116 12.67 2.35 -7.47
CA VAL A 116 13.80 1.60 -6.88
C VAL A 116 15.11 2.02 -7.55
N ASN A 117 15.15 2.09 -8.88
CA ASN A 117 16.35 2.53 -9.60
C ASN A 117 16.76 3.96 -9.25
N GLU A 118 15.78 4.87 -9.10
CA GLU A 118 16.03 6.24 -8.66
C GLU A 118 16.62 6.30 -7.24
N VAL A 119 16.03 5.53 -6.31
CA VAL A 119 16.51 5.45 -4.92
C VAL A 119 17.91 4.84 -4.86
N VAL A 120 18.18 3.76 -5.62
CA VAL A 120 19.51 3.15 -5.71
C VAL A 120 20.52 4.13 -6.29
N GLY A 121 20.18 4.84 -7.38
CA GLY A 121 21.05 5.86 -7.97
C GLY A 121 21.35 7.00 -7.00
N SER A 122 20.34 7.49 -6.26
CA SER A 122 20.52 8.53 -5.24
C SER A 122 21.39 8.04 -4.06
N SER A 123 21.23 6.78 -3.67
CA SER A 123 22.03 6.15 -2.61
C SER A 123 23.48 5.97 -3.05
N GLN A 124 23.72 5.49 -4.27
CA GLN A 124 25.07 5.41 -4.85
C GLN A 124 25.74 6.79 -4.93
N LYS A 125 24.99 7.82 -5.35
CA LYS A 125 25.49 9.20 -5.36
C LYS A 125 25.84 9.67 -3.94
N THR A 126 25.00 9.38 -2.96
CA THR A 126 25.25 9.73 -1.54
C THR A 126 26.47 9.01 -1.01
N VAL A 127 26.62 7.71 -1.27
CA VAL A 127 27.80 6.92 -0.92
C VAL A 127 29.06 7.51 -1.58
N GLY A 128 28.97 7.92 -2.85
CA GLY A 128 30.05 8.61 -3.55
C GLY A 128 30.44 9.93 -2.88
N MET A 129 29.47 10.76 -2.50
CA MET A 129 29.72 12.01 -1.77
C MET A 129 30.35 11.75 -0.39
N VAL A 130 29.86 10.75 0.33
CA VAL A 130 30.41 10.35 1.64
C VAL A 130 31.86 9.89 1.47
N LYS A 131 32.16 9.10 0.44
CA LYS A 131 33.54 8.67 0.14
C LYS A 131 34.45 9.86 -0.15
N ILE A 132 34.03 10.78 -1.02
CA ILE A 132 34.80 11.99 -1.33
C ILE A 132 35.02 12.86 -0.07
N ALA A 133 33.98 13.02 0.75
CA ALA A 133 34.10 13.76 2.00
C ALA A 133 35.06 13.06 2.98
N LEU A 134 35.02 11.74 3.06
CA LEU A 134 35.89 10.93 3.91
C LEU A 134 37.34 10.99 3.45
N ASP A 135 37.58 10.92 2.13
CA ASP A 135 38.91 11.09 1.52
C ASP A 135 39.45 12.50 1.80
N SER A 136 38.62 13.54 1.68
CA SER A 136 39.01 14.93 1.99
C SER A 136 39.29 15.13 3.49
N VAL A 137 38.50 14.51 4.37
CA VAL A 137 38.76 14.52 5.82
C VAL A 137 40.06 13.81 6.13
N HIS A 138 40.34 12.67 5.49
CA HIS A 138 41.59 11.94 5.67
C HIS A 138 42.80 12.78 5.22
N GLU A 139 42.71 13.45 4.07
CA GLU A 139 43.76 14.34 3.57
C GLU A 139 44.01 15.51 4.53
N LYS A 140 42.94 16.17 5.00
CA LYS A 140 43.05 17.23 6.02
C LYS A 140 43.63 16.71 7.34
N LEU A 141 43.28 15.50 7.75
CA LEU A 141 43.79 14.90 8.98
C LEU A 141 45.29 14.60 8.86
N SER A 142 45.73 14.03 7.73
CA SER A 142 47.15 13.83 7.42
C SER A 142 47.93 15.16 7.39
N GLN A 143 47.34 16.22 6.82
CA GLN A 143 47.95 17.55 6.83
C GLN A 143 48.05 18.11 8.26
N VAL A 144 47.01 17.96 9.07
CA VAL A 144 47.02 18.39 10.48
C VAL A 144 48.04 17.60 11.29
N GLU A 145 48.19 16.30 11.06
CA GLU A 145 49.25 15.49 11.70
C GLU A 145 50.64 16.00 11.32
N LEU A 146 50.88 16.29 10.04
CA LEU A 146 52.14 16.91 9.58
C LEU A 146 52.37 18.29 10.20
N ASP A 147 51.34 19.13 10.28
CA ASP A 147 51.41 20.44 10.92
C ASP A 147 51.71 20.30 12.42
N ILE A 148 51.10 19.32 13.11
CA ILE A 148 51.38 19.01 14.52
C ILE A 148 52.83 18.54 14.69
N GLU A 149 53.34 17.69 13.80
CA GLU A 149 54.74 17.27 13.81
C GLU A 149 55.69 18.45 13.59
N GLN A 150 55.41 19.30 12.60
CA GLN A 150 56.18 20.52 12.35
C GLN A 150 56.14 21.49 13.54
N ILE A 151 54.97 21.67 14.17
CA ILE A 151 54.83 22.51 15.38
C ILE A 151 55.62 21.91 16.54
N LYS A 152 55.58 20.58 16.74
CA LYS A 152 56.40 19.91 17.75
C LYS A 152 57.88 20.16 17.48
N VAL A 153 58.37 19.90 16.27
CA VAL A 153 59.76 20.13 15.86
C VAL A 153 60.16 21.59 16.06
N HIS A 154 59.32 22.55 15.67
CA HIS A 154 59.60 23.98 15.83
C HIS A 154 59.61 24.42 17.29
N LYS A 155 58.72 23.87 18.13
CA LYS A 155 58.69 24.14 19.57
C LYS A 155 59.93 23.57 20.27
N TYR A 156 60.38 22.37 19.88
CA TYR A 156 61.65 21.82 20.36
C TYR A 156 62.82 22.69 19.89
N ARG A 157 62.91 23.01 18.59
CA ARG A 157 63.97 23.86 18.03
C ARG A 157 64.05 25.24 18.69
N LYS A 158 62.93 25.93 18.91
CA LYS A 158 62.91 27.24 19.59
C LYS A 158 63.32 27.16 21.05
N LYS A 159 62.88 26.14 21.79
CA LYS A 159 63.33 25.93 23.18
C LYS A 159 64.83 25.69 23.22
N THR A 160 65.34 24.79 22.40
CA THR A 160 66.76 24.47 22.37
C THR A 160 67.62 25.67 21.95
N MET A 161 67.16 26.47 20.97
CA MET A 161 67.85 27.69 20.56
C MET A 161 67.93 28.74 21.67
N LEU A 162 66.88 28.91 22.49
CA LEU A 162 66.92 29.80 23.65
C LEU A 162 67.89 29.31 24.73
N PHE A 163 67.93 28.00 24.99
CA PHE A 163 68.91 27.41 25.91
C PHE A 163 70.34 27.60 25.40
N SER A 164 70.56 27.34 24.11
CA SER A 164 71.86 27.53 23.46
C SER A 164 72.34 28.99 23.58
N TYR A 165 71.51 29.98 23.22
CA TYR A 165 71.88 31.39 23.39
C TYR A 165 72.12 31.77 24.85
N GLY A 166 71.34 31.23 25.78
CA GLY A 166 71.53 31.44 27.22
C GLY A 166 72.91 30.95 27.68
N PHE A 167 73.31 29.73 27.30
CA PHE A 167 74.62 29.16 27.63
C PHE A 167 75.78 29.93 26.97
N LEU A 168 75.60 30.42 25.74
CA LEU A 168 76.60 31.22 25.04
C LEU A 168 76.83 32.55 25.77
N VAL A 169 75.77 33.29 26.09
CA VAL A 169 75.86 34.57 26.81
C VAL A 169 76.48 34.37 28.19
N LEU A 170 76.06 33.32 28.90
CA LEU A 170 76.57 33.03 30.25
C LEU A 170 78.04 32.62 30.23
N GLY A 171 78.46 31.79 29.27
CA GLY A 171 79.87 31.48 29.03
C GLY A 171 80.68 32.73 28.71
N LEU A 172 80.20 33.59 27.82
CA LEU A 172 80.90 34.81 27.43
C LEU A 172 81.06 35.79 28.60
N LEU A 173 80.04 35.92 29.46
CA LEU A 173 80.14 36.70 30.69
C LEU A 173 81.19 36.14 31.66
N ILE A 174 81.23 34.81 31.86
CA ILE A 174 82.25 34.17 32.71
C ILE A 174 83.65 34.38 32.13
N LEU A 175 83.80 34.30 30.80
CA LEU A 175 85.08 34.53 30.13
C LEU A 175 85.56 35.96 30.35
N LEU A 176 84.70 36.94 30.09
CA LEU A 176 85.02 38.36 30.30
C LEU A 176 85.33 38.67 31.76
N PHE A 177 84.57 38.08 32.69
CA PHE A 177 84.81 38.25 34.12
C PHE A 177 86.15 37.63 34.55
N SER A 178 86.46 36.41 34.08
CA SER A 178 87.71 35.72 34.37
C SER A 178 88.91 36.46 33.78
N PHE A 179 88.77 36.99 32.55
CA PHE A 179 89.79 37.79 31.90
C PHE A 179 89.98 39.14 32.59
N GLY A 180 88.89 39.80 33.00
CA GLY A 180 88.93 41.04 33.77
C GLY A 180 89.63 40.86 35.12
N LEU A 181 89.31 39.79 35.85
CA LEU A 181 90.01 39.43 37.08
C LEU A 181 91.49 39.16 36.83
N PHE A 182 91.83 38.45 35.75
CA PHE A 182 93.22 38.20 35.38
C PHE A 182 94.00 39.48 35.12
N VAL A 183 93.43 40.44 34.38
CA VAL A 183 94.09 41.73 34.08
C VAL A 183 94.22 42.61 35.33
N VAL A 184 93.18 42.70 36.17
CA VAL A 184 93.18 43.56 37.37
C VAL A 184 94.09 43.01 38.47
N LYS A 185 94.17 41.68 38.63
CA LYS A 185 94.96 41.03 39.69
C LYS A 185 96.33 40.53 39.26
N LEU A 186 96.78 40.87 38.06
CA LEU A 186 98.03 40.38 37.45
C LEU A 186 99.28 40.55 38.32
N ASN A 187 99.32 41.59 39.17
CA ASN A 187 100.46 41.88 40.06
C ASN A 187 100.39 41.19 41.44
N GLU A 188 99.26 40.56 41.78
CA GLU A 188 98.99 39.93 43.10
C GLU A 188 98.54 38.46 42.97
N LEU A 189 98.89 37.79 41.86
CA LEU A 189 98.45 36.43 41.58
C LEU A 189 99.12 35.42 42.53
N ASP A 190 98.37 35.01 43.56
CA ASP A 190 98.68 33.81 44.35
C ASP A 190 98.30 32.52 43.59
N LEU A 191 98.94 31.41 43.92
CA LEU A 191 98.74 30.10 43.28
C LEU A 191 97.27 29.65 43.36
N GLN A 192 96.57 30.00 44.44
CA GLN A 192 95.12 29.74 44.58
C GLN A 192 94.28 30.53 43.57
N GLN A 193 94.60 31.81 43.32
CA GLN A 193 93.85 32.65 42.39
C GLN A 193 94.06 32.20 40.94
N MET A 194 95.28 31.76 40.60
CA MET A 194 95.60 31.22 39.28
C MET A 194 94.79 29.95 38.97
N LEU A 195 94.63 29.05 39.95
CA LEU A 195 93.80 27.85 39.81
C LEU A 195 92.32 28.18 39.63
N ILE A 196 91.79 29.14 40.39
CA ILE A 196 90.38 29.56 40.30
C ILE A 196 90.08 30.18 38.92
N ILE A 197 90.96 31.05 38.42
CA ILE A 197 90.81 31.66 37.09
C ILE A 197 90.89 30.59 35.99
N GLY A 198 91.82 29.65 36.09
CA GLY A 198 91.94 28.53 35.14
C GLY A 198 90.69 27.65 35.11
N LEU A 199 90.13 27.31 36.28
CA LEU A 199 88.89 26.54 36.38
C LEU A 199 87.70 27.31 35.79
N ALA A 200 87.63 28.62 36.03
CA ALA A 200 86.58 29.48 35.48
C ALA A 200 86.65 29.61 33.95
N MET A 201 87.86 29.70 33.38
CA MET A 201 88.07 29.67 31.93
C MET A 201 87.63 28.33 31.32
N LEU A 202 88.00 27.20 31.93
CA LEU A 202 87.57 25.88 31.47
C LEU A 202 86.05 25.73 31.53
N THR A 203 85.44 26.20 32.62
CA THR A 203 83.98 26.20 32.80
C THR A 203 83.28 27.05 31.75
N SER A 204 83.84 28.22 31.41
CA SER A 204 83.34 29.05 30.30
C SER A 204 83.39 28.32 28.96
N ILE A 205 84.51 27.65 28.66
CA ILE A 205 84.68 26.91 27.40
C ILE A 205 83.65 25.77 27.33
N VAL A 206 83.45 25.03 28.43
CA VAL A 206 82.44 23.97 28.51
C VAL A 206 81.03 24.52 28.28
N PHE A 207 80.66 25.67 28.87
CA PHE A 207 79.37 26.29 28.62
C PHE A 207 79.18 26.75 27.17
N MET A 208 80.23 27.29 26.54
CA MET A 208 80.19 27.65 25.12
C MET A 208 80.06 26.43 24.21
N PHE A 209 80.75 25.32 24.51
CA PHE A 209 80.60 24.07 23.75
C PHE A 209 79.22 23.42 23.96
N ALA A 210 78.67 23.46 25.18
CA ALA A 210 77.33 22.97 25.47
C ALA A 210 76.25 23.73 24.68
N SER A 211 76.48 25.01 24.38
CA SER A 211 75.63 25.80 23.48
C SER A 211 75.68 25.32 22.02
N ILE A 212 76.81 24.82 21.53
CA ILE A 212 76.93 24.35 20.14
C ILE A 212 76.26 22.99 19.93
N VAL A 213 76.30 22.14 20.96
CA VAL A 213 75.76 20.76 20.92
C VAL A 213 74.25 20.72 21.23
N SER A 214 73.70 21.75 21.88
CA SER A 214 72.27 21.91 22.16
C SER A 214 71.57 22.63 20.99
#